data_AF-A0A257JCN0-F1
#
_entry.id   AF-A0A257JCN0-F1
#
_cell.length_a   1.000
_cell.length_b   1.000
_cell.length_c   1.000
_cell.angle_alpha   90.00
_cell.angle_beta   90.00
_cell.angle_gamma   90.00
#
_symmetry.space_group_name_H-M   'P 1'
#
loop_
_entity.id
_entity.type
_entity.pdbx_description
1 polymer ?
#
loop_
_entity_poly.entity_id
_entity_poly.type
_entity_poly.pdbx_seq_one_letter_code
_entity_poly.pdbx_strand_id
1 'polypeptide(L)'
;LSQYYAFDWHVTGNLGADLLMLLLGPMLGTEKAAYLIAALIPPVMVWGIYRLSRALYGQVQAPAYVAIILVWSFTFHHGFINWWLGMALVFHVVAIWVDIRGAPVVWRSIYAFFAALLVWLCHTSAWGVLGLIVAGIGFAERKSFVRFCVSMLPWAAPILPMLIWRVTKGGGVLAQNWWPM
;
A
#
# COMPACT_ATOMS: atom_id res chain seq x y z
N LEU A 1 -28.00 -19.29 9.87
CA LEU A 1 -27.55 -17.88 9.84
C LEU A 1 -26.08 -17.73 10.20
N SER A 2 -25.56 -18.40 11.24
CA SER A 2 -24.14 -18.36 11.62
C SER A 2 -23.14 -18.62 10.47
N GLN A 3 -23.48 -19.51 9.52
CA GLN A 3 -22.66 -19.78 8.33
C GLN A 3 -22.44 -18.56 7.42
N TYR A 4 -23.36 -17.59 7.39
CA TYR A 4 -23.23 -16.36 6.61
C TYR A 4 -22.44 -15.27 7.36
N TYR A 5 -22.22 -15.46 8.66
CA TYR A 5 -21.40 -14.60 9.52
C TYR A 5 -20.09 -15.28 9.94
N ALA A 6 -19.82 -16.48 9.41
CA ALA A 6 -18.58 -17.20 9.65
C ALA A 6 -17.45 -16.47 8.90
N PHE A 7 -16.37 -16.19 9.62
CA PHE A 7 -15.23 -15.49 9.07
C PHE A 7 -14.43 -16.43 8.15
N ASP A 8 -14.42 -16.16 6.83
CA ASP A 8 -13.59 -16.86 5.85
C ASP A 8 -12.37 -15.98 5.52
N TRP A 9 -11.18 -16.42 5.93
CA TRP A 9 -9.94 -15.65 5.74
C TRP A 9 -9.51 -15.69 4.27
N HIS A 10 -9.39 -14.51 3.65
CA HIS A 10 -8.78 -14.36 2.33
C HIS A 10 -7.69 -13.31 2.33
N VAL A 11 -6.55 -13.66 1.74
CA VAL A 11 -5.49 -12.70 1.46
C VAL A 11 -5.94 -11.82 0.29
N THR A 12 -6.42 -10.62 0.61
CA THR A 12 -6.92 -9.65 -0.38
C THR A 12 -6.30 -8.28 -0.13
N GLY A 13 -6.36 -7.41 -1.14
CA GLY A 13 -5.81 -6.05 -1.05
C GLY A 13 -6.72 -5.07 -0.32
N ASN A 14 -7.17 -5.46 0.88
CA ASN A 14 -7.99 -4.70 1.83
C ASN A 14 -7.95 -5.33 3.25
N LEU A 15 -6.83 -5.98 3.60
CA LEU A 15 -6.68 -6.76 4.84
C LEU A 15 -5.87 -6.03 5.93
N GLY A 16 -5.24 -4.89 5.60
CA GLY A 16 -4.31 -4.21 6.50
C GLY A 16 -4.89 -3.88 7.88
N ALA A 17 -6.05 -3.23 7.91
CA ALA A 17 -6.74 -2.88 9.14
C ALA A 17 -7.23 -4.13 9.91
N ASP A 18 -7.65 -5.18 9.20
CA ASP A 18 -8.07 -6.46 9.80
C ASP A 18 -6.90 -7.16 10.50
N LEU A 19 -5.70 -7.14 9.92
CA LEU A 19 -4.49 -7.66 10.57
C LEU A 19 -4.14 -6.87 11.84
N LEU A 20 -4.28 -5.54 11.80
CA LEU A 20 -4.11 -4.72 13.00
C LEU A 20 -5.18 -5.04 14.05
N MET A 21 -6.42 -5.29 13.62
CA MET A 21 -7.51 -5.69 14.51
C MET A 21 -7.27 -7.06 15.15
N LEU A 22 -6.68 -8.02 14.41
CA LEU A 22 -6.30 -9.33 14.95
C LEU A 22 -5.31 -9.19 16.10
N LEU A 23 -4.41 -8.20 16.02
CA LEU A 23 -3.41 -7.93 17.06
C LEU A 23 -3.98 -7.10 18.22
N LEU A 24 -4.72 -6.03 17.93
CA LEU A 24 -5.16 -5.05 18.92
C LEU A 24 -6.53 -5.39 19.54
N GLY A 25 -7.40 -6.06 18.80
CA GLY A 25 -8.75 -6.43 19.21
C GLY A 25 -8.78 -7.25 20.51
N PRO A 26 -7.96 -8.31 20.65
CA PRO A 26 -7.89 -9.07 21.90
C PRO A 26 -7.42 -8.25 23.12
N MET A 27 -6.64 -7.19 22.89
CA MET A 27 -6.06 -6.36 23.96
C MET A 27 -6.97 -5.22 24.40
N LEU A 28 -7.67 -4.59 23.45
CA LEU A 28 -8.41 -3.34 23.66
C LEU A 28 -9.93 -3.50 23.50
N GLY A 29 -10.38 -4.61 22.93
CA GLY A 29 -11.73 -4.76 22.39
C GLY A 29 -11.87 -4.09 21.02
N THR A 30 -12.84 -4.55 20.23
CA THR A 30 -13.03 -4.15 18.82
C THR A 30 -13.19 -2.64 18.64
N GLU A 31 -14.03 -2.00 19.45
CA GLU A 31 -14.35 -0.58 19.31
C GLU A 31 -13.13 0.31 19.59
N LYS A 32 -12.44 0.11 20.73
CA LYS A 32 -11.25 0.89 21.08
C LYS A 32 -10.09 0.65 20.12
N ALA A 33 -9.91 -0.59 19.67
CA ALA A 33 -8.92 -0.91 18.65
C ALA A 33 -9.21 -0.18 17.33
N ALA A 34 -10.47 -0.14 16.89
CA ALA A 34 -10.87 0.57 15.67
C ALA A 34 -10.59 2.08 15.78
N TYR A 35 -10.96 2.71 16.90
CA TYR A 35 -10.67 4.12 17.14
C TYR A 35 -9.17 4.39 17.17
N LEU A 36 -8.39 3.54 17.84
CA LEU A 36 -6.94 3.69 17.91
C LEU A 36 -6.29 3.61 16.52
N ILE A 37 -6.67 2.60 15.72
CA ILE A 37 -6.18 2.45 14.34
C ILE A 37 -6.52 3.69 13.52
N ALA A 38 -7.78 4.13 13.54
CA ALA A 38 -8.21 5.32 12.80
C ALA A 38 -7.48 6.59 13.26
N ALA A 39 -7.29 6.77 14.57
CA ALA A 39 -6.61 7.93 15.14
C ALA A 39 -5.10 7.97 14.82
N LEU A 40 -4.46 6.82 14.66
CA LEU A 40 -3.03 6.74 14.37
C LEU A 40 -2.69 6.95 12.89
N ILE A 41 -3.62 6.73 11.97
CA ILE A 41 -3.34 6.86 10.53
C ILE A 41 -2.91 8.29 10.13
N PRO A 42 -3.63 9.37 10.52
CA PRO A 42 -3.21 10.74 10.17
C PRO A 42 -1.80 11.11 10.64
N PRO A 43 -1.40 10.93 11.92
CA PRO A 43 -0.04 11.28 12.34
C PRO A 43 1.03 10.43 11.65
N VAL A 44 0.76 9.14 11.38
CA VAL A 44 1.68 8.28 10.59
C VAL A 44 1.81 8.81 9.17
N MET A 45 0.71 9.21 8.53
CA MET A 45 0.77 9.81 7.18
C MET A 45 1.56 11.12 7.15
N VAL A 46 1.30 12.04 8.08
CA VAL A 46 2.03 13.30 8.19
C VAL A 46 3.53 13.05 8.38
N TRP A 47 3.89 12.10 9.24
CA TRP A 47 5.27 11.70 9.42
C TRP A 47 5.89 11.14 8.14
N GLY A 48 5.16 10.31 7.40
CA GLY A 48 5.56 9.79 6.09
C GLY A 48 5.83 10.91 5.08
N ILE A 49 4.94 11.90 4.98
CA ILE A 49 5.08 13.06 4.09
C ILE A 49 6.38 13.83 4.42
N TYR A 50 6.63 14.09 5.70
CA TYR A 50 7.85 14.79 6.13
C TYR A 50 9.11 13.96 5.86
N ARG A 51 9.06 12.65 6.11
CA ARG A 51 10.18 11.75 5.79
C ARG A 51 10.50 11.75 4.30
N LEU A 52 9.49 11.67 3.43
CA LEU A 52 9.68 11.70 1.99
C LEU A 52 10.29 13.03 1.53
N SER A 53 9.79 14.16 2.05
CA SER A 53 10.38 15.47 1.74
C SER A 53 11.86 15.53 2.13
N ARG A 54 12.21 15.06 3.32
CA ARG A 54 13.61 15.02 3.78
C ARG A 54 14.47 14.10 2.93
N ALA A 55 13.97 12.94 2.55
CA ALA A 55 14.69 12.00 1.70
C ALA A 55 15.02 12.59 0.32
N LEU A 56 14.09 13.37 -0.26
CA LEU A 56 14.26 13.98 -1.57
C LEU A 56 15.10 15.27 -1.54
N TYR A 57 14.96 16.10 -0.50
CA TYR A 57 15.48 17.47 -0.49
C TYR A 57 16.40 17.80 0.69
N GLY A 58 16.71 16.84 1.56
CA GLY A 58 17.51 17.03 2.78
C GLY A 58 16.76 17.73 3.94
N GLN A 59 15.62 18.35 3.67
CA GLN A 59 14.79 19.08 4.65
C GLN A 59 13.29 18.97 4.35
N VAL A 60 12.45 19.34 5.31
CA VAL A 60 10.99 19.41 5.10
C VAL A 60 10.67 20.69 4.35
N GLN A 61 10.21 20.57 3.11
CA GLN A 61 9.92 21.70 2.22
C GLN A 61 8.54 22.28 2.50
N ALA A 62 8.33 23.57 2.18
CA ALA A 62 7.05 24.26 2.34
C ALA A 62 5.82 23.47 1.80
N PRO A 63 5.88 22.82 0.61
CA PRO A 63 4.76 22.04 0.10
C PRO A 63 4.38 20.83 0.98
N ALA A 64 5.31 20.26 1.74
CA ALA A 64 5.03 19.15 2.65
C ALA A 64 4.12 19.59 3.80
N TYR A 65 4.27 20.83 4.28
CA TYR A 65 3.38 21.41 5.29
C TYR A 65 2.00 21.70 4.72
N VAL A 66 1.90 22.16 3.46
CA VAL A 66 0.61 22.38 2.80
C VAL A 66 -0.14 21.06 2.58
N ALA A 67 0.60 20.00 2.22
CA ALA A 67 0.03 18.68 1.95
C ALA A 67 -0.69 18.05 3.16
N ILE A 68 -0.34 18.45 4.40
CA ILE A 68 -1.00 17.90 5.59
C ILE A 68 -2.50 18.20 5.59
N ILE A 69 -2.95 19.34 5.05
CA ILE A 69 -4.38 19.70 5.01
C ILE A 69 -5.19 18.62 4.26
N LEU A 70 -4.57 17.99 3.25
CA LEU A 70 -5.19 16.94 2.45
C LEU A 70 -5.32 15.61 3.19
N VAL A 71 -4.67 15.43 4.35
CA VAL A 71 -4.79 14.21 5.17
C VAL A 71 -6.20 14.06 5.74
N TRP A 72 -6.96 15.16 5.86
CA TRP A 72 -8.35 15.16 6.29
C TRP A 72 -9.31 15.16 5.10
N SER A 73 -9.01 14.37 4.07
CA SER A 73 -9.81 14.36 2.85
C SER A 73 -11.18 13.69 3.05
N PHE A 74 -12.07 13.86 2.07
CA PHE A 74 -13.37 13.18 1.99
C PHE A 74 -13.27 11.67 2.26
N THR A 75 -12.27 10.99 1.70
CA THR A 75 -12.16 9.53 1.82
C THR A 75 -11.76 9.10 3.23
N PHE A 76 -11.08 9.95 4.01
CA PHE A 76 -10.78 9.63 5.40
C PHE A 76 -12.05 9.69 6.24
N HIS A 77 -12.83 10.75 6.07
CA HIS A 77 -14.11 10.95 6.76
C HIS A 77 -15.15 9.88 6.45
N HIS A 78 -15.07 9.24 5.28
CA HIS A 78 -15.97 8.15 4.89
C HIS A 78 -15.46 6.76 5.29
N GLY A 79 -14.41 6.66 6.11
CA GLY A 79 -13.98 5.39 6.70
C GLY A 79 -13.21 4.47 5.75
N PHE A 80 -12.58 5.00 4.68
CA PHE A 80 -11.70 4.22 3.80
C PHE A 80 -10.34 3.92 4.49
N ILE A 81 -10.39 3.32 5.69
CA ILE A 81 -9.25 3.13 6.61
C ILE A 81 -8.09 2.39 5.94
N ASN A 82 -8.37 1.32 5.20
CA ASN A 82 -7.36 0.53 4.51
C ASN A 82 -6.63 1.32 3.40
N TRP A 83 -7.37 2.12 2.62
CA TRP A 83 -6.77 3.04 1.65
C TRP A 83 -5.86 4.05 2.34
N TRP A 84 -6.31 4.65 3.43
CA TRP A 84 -5.54 5.65 4.18
C TRP A 84 -4.31 5.07 4.88
N LEU A 85 -4.43 3.87 5.45
CA LEU A 85 -3.30 3.10 5.98
C LEU A 85 -2.29 2.81 4.86
N GLY A 86 -2.76 2.34 3.70
CA GLY A 86 -1.93 2.09 2.53
C GLY A 86 -1.20 3.35 2.05
N MET A 87 -1.88 4.49 1.95
CA MET A 87 -1.29 5.77 1.58
C MET A 87 -0.26 6.27 2.61
N ALA A 88 -0.51 6.08 3.90
CA ALA A 88 0.45 6.43 4.94
C ALA A 88 1.75 5.61 4.77
N LEU A 89 1.60 4.31 4.50
CA LEU A 89 2.73 3.44 4.20
C LEU A 89 3.44 3.81 2.90
N VAL A 90 2.72 4.22 1.84
CA VAL A 90 3.33 4.66 0.57
C VAL A 90 4.40 5.72 0.81
N PHE A 91 4.09 6.76 1.60
CA PHE A 91 5.06 7.83 1.86
C PHE A 91 6.31 7.32 2.58
N HIS A 92 6.15 6.45 3.58
CA HIS A 92 7.28 5.80 4.24
C HIS A 92 8.08 4.92 3.30
N VAL A 93 7.40 4.17 2.44
CA VAL A 93 8.04 3.24 1.52
C VAL A 93 8.87 3.98 0.49
N VAL A 94 8.31 5.04 -0.10
CA VAL A 94 9.02 5.87 -1.08
C VAL A 94 10.19 6.60 -0.40
N ALA A 95 10.03 7.09 0.83
CA ALA A 95 11.13 7.73 1.56
C ALA A 95 12.30 6.76 1.75
N ILE A 96 12.05 5.53 2.23
CA ILE A 96 13.09 4.51 2.39
C ILE A 96 13.71 4.15 1.04
N TRP A 97 12.90 3.99 -0.03
CA TRP A 97 13.39 3.69 -1.37
C TRP A 97 14.39 4.73 -1.89
N VAL A 98 14.13 6.00 -1.57
CA VAL A 98 14.99 7.14 -1.87
C VAL A 98 16.26 7.09 -1.02
N ASP A 99 16.15 6.84 0.29
CA ASP A 99 17.30 6.77 1.20
C ASP A 99 18.27 5.63 0.82
N ILE A 100 17.76 4.49 0.35
CA ILE A 100 18.58 3.32 0.00
C ILE A 100 19.09 3.35 -1.46
N ARG A 101 19.12 4.50 -2.14
CA ARG A 101 19.58 4.63 -3.55
C ARG A 101 20.95 4.02 -3.82
N GLY A 102 21.87 4.14 -2.88
CA GLY A 102 23.22 3.57 -2.96
C GLY A 102 23.31 2.09 -2.58
N ALA A 103 22.23 1.47 -2.10
CA ALA A 103 22.26 0.08 -1.66
C ALA A 103 22.40 -0.90 -2.85
N PRO A 104 22.98 -2.09 -2.63
CA PRO A 104 23.07 -3.13 -3.65
C PRO A 104 21.70 -3.47 -4.26
N VAL A 105 21.68 -3.78 -5.56
CA VAL A 105 20.44 -4.07 -6.32
C VAL A 105 19.61 -5.19 -5.67
N VAL A 106 20.26 -6.22 -5.12
CA VAL A 106 19.58 -7.33 -4.44
C VAL A 106 18.75 -6.83 -3.25
N TRP A 107 19.32 -6.00 -2.39
CA TRP A 107 18.61 -5.44 -1.23
C TRP A 107 17.49 -4.49 -1.64
N ARG A 108 17.71 -3.70 -2.69
CA ARG A 108 16.67 -2.83 -3.27
C ARG A 108 15.50 -3.66 -3.80
N SER A 109 15.76 -4.77 -4.50
CA SER A 109 14.73 -5.66 -5.03
C SER A 109 13.96 -6.39 -3.92
N ILE A 110 14.65 -6.89 -2.89
CA ILE A 110 14.02 -7.52 -1.71
C ILE A 110 13.09 -6.51 -1.03
N TYR A 111 13.58 -5.30 -0.79
CA TYR A 111 12.79 -4.23 -0.20
C TYR A 111 11.54 -3.92 -1.03
N ALA A 112 11.70 -3.70 -2.34
CA ALA A 112 10.61 -3.41 -3.26
C ALA A 112 9.54 -4.51 -3.28
N PHE A 113 9.96 -5.77 -3.30
CA PHE A 113 9.06 -6.93 -3.27
C PHE A 113 8.16 -6.94 -2.03
N PHE A 114 8.77 -6.87 -0.84
CA PHE A 114 8.01 -6.93 0.41
C PHE A 114 7.22 -5.65 0.67
N ALA A 115 7.75 -4.49 0.32
CA ALA A 115 7.05 -3.22 0.46
C ALA A 115 5.81 -3.14 -0.44
N ALA A 116 5.90 -3.62 -1.68
CA ALA A 116 4.76 -3.70 -2.58
C ALA A 116 3.66 -4.60 -2.03
N LEU A 117 4.02 -5.79 -1.53
CA LEU A 117 3.07 -6.70 -0.87
C LEU A 117 2.42 -6.07 0.35
N LEU A 118 3.20 -5.41 1.21
CA LEU A 118 2.70 -4.77 2.42
C LEU A 118 1.69 -3.66 2.10
N VAL A 119 2.00 -2.77 1.15
CA VAL A 119 1.10 -1.69 0.75
C VAL A 119 -0.14 -2.25 0.06
N TRP A 120 0.02 -3.27 -0.80
CA TRP A 120 -1.10 -3.94 -1.44
C TRP A 120 -2.05 -4.59 -0.43
N LEU A 121 -1.52 -5.30 0.57
CA LEU A 121 -2.31 -5.90 1.64
C LEU A 121 -3.19 -4.87 2.34
N CYS A 122 -2.70 -3.63 2.49
CA CYS A 122 -3.52 -2.53 2.99
C CYS A 122 -4.56 -2.11 1.95
N HIS A 123 -4.15 -1.76 0.73
CA HIS A 123 -5.09 -1.41 -0.32
C HIS A 123 -4.50 -1.52 -1.74
N THR A 124 -5.25 -2.12 -2.66
CA THR A 124 -4.82 -2.27 -4.06
C THR A 124 -4.56 -0.94 -4.75
N SER A 125 -5.47 0.03 -4.63
CA SER A 125 -5.26 1.35 -5.23
C SER A 125 -4.03 2.08 -4.65
N ALA A 126 -3.72 1.91 -3.36
CA ALA A 126 -2.56 2.56 -2.74
C ALA A 126 -1.25 1.97 -3.29
N TRP A 127 -1.22 0.65 -3.53
CA TRP A 127 -0.15 0.01 -4.27
C TRP A 127 0.00 0.57 -5.70
N GLY A 128 -1.10 0.86 -6.38
CA GLY A 128 -1.07 1.54 -7.68
C GLY A 128 -0.40 2.92 -7.61
N VAL A 129 -0.74 3.74 -6.61
CA VAL A 129 -0.10 5.05 -6.38
C VAL A 129 1.39 4.91 -6.06
N LEU A 130 1.76 3.95 -5.20
CA LEU A 130 3.15 3.63 -4.93
C LEU A 130 3.92 3.30 -6.22
N GLY A 131 3.34 2.43 -7.06
CA GLY A 131 3.91 2.05 -8.35
C GLY A 131 4.14 3.26 -9.24
N LEU A 132 3.17 4.17 -9.35
CA LEU A 132 3.30 5.40 -10.13
C LEU A 132 4.42 6.31 -9.61
N ILE A 133 4.54 6.50 -8.30
CA ILE A 133 5.58 7.36 -7.70
C ILE A 133 6.97 6.75 -7.93
N VAL A 134 7.14 5.46 -7.63
CA VAL A 134 8.43 4.79 -7.78
C VAL A 134 8.82 4.68 -9.25
N ALA A 135 7.87 4.38 -10.14
CA ALA A 135 8.11 4.39 -11.57
C ALA A 135 8.46 5.79 -12.07
N GLY A 136 7.80 6.85 -11.58
CA GLY A 136 8.12 8.23 -11.92
C GLY A 136 9.55 8.62 -11.54
N ILE A 137 9.97 8.29 -10.31
CA ILE A 137 11.35 8.50 -9.84
C ILE A 137 12.34 7.69 -10.68
N GLY A 138 12.10 6.38 -10.83
CA GLY A 138 12.99 5.49 -11.57
C GLY A 138 13.08 5.84 -13.05
N PHE A 139 11.98 6.34 -13.65
CA PHE A 139 11.95 6.83 -15.01
C PHE A 139 12.77 8.11 -15.13
N ALA A 140 12.60 9.08 -14.24
CA ALA A 140 13.39 10.32 -14.26
C ALA A 140 14.91 10.05 -14.15
N GLU A 141 15.30 9.01 -13.41
CA GLU A 141 16.71 8.64 -13.16
C GLU A 141 17.27 7.60 -14.14
N ARG A 142 16.46 7.14 -15.11
CA ARG A 142 16.83 6.01 -15.96
C ARG A 142 18.03 6.32 -16.86
N LYS A 143 19.01 5.42 -16.86
CA LYS A 143 20.08 5.38 -17.87
C LYS A 143 19.75 4.43 -19.04
N SER A 144 18.83 3.50 -18.81
CA SER A 144 18.40 2.50 -19.79
C SER A 144 16.94 2.16 -19.53
N PHE A 145 16.13 2.17 -20.59
CA PHE A 145 14.71 1.83 -20.50
C PHE A 145 14.50 0.37 -20.07
N VAL A 146 15.31 -0.56 -20.59
CA VAL A 146 15.23 -1.99 -20.22
C VAL A 146 15.54 -2.19 -18.73
N ARG A 147 16.62 -1.58 -18.22
CA ARG A 147 16.97 -1.68 -16.80
C ARG A 147 15.90 -1.07 -15.90
N PHE A 148 15.30 0.03 -16.34
CA PHE A 148 14.14 0.61 -15.67
C PHE A 148 12.99 -0.40 -15.59
N CYS A 149 12.55 -0.99 -16.70
CA CYS A 149 11.48 -1.99 -16.71
C CYS A 149 11.78 -3.19 -15.80
N VAL A 150 13.01 -3.72 -15.84
CA VAL A 150 13.44 -4.83 -14.97
C VAL A 150 13.40 -4.41 -13.49
N SER A 151 13.82 -3.19 -13.16
CA SER A 151 13.78 -2.70 -11.78
C SER A 151 12.35 -2.52 -11.22
N MET A 152 11.34 -2.47 -12.10
CA MET A 152 9.94 -2.38 -11.70
C MET A 152 9.31 -3.75 -11.38
N LEU A 153 9.93 -4.86 -11.81
CA LEU A 153 9.38 -6.21 -11.61
C LEU A 153 9.11 -6.56 -10.12
N PRO A 154 10.00 -6.25 -9.17
CA PRO A 154 9.71 -6.52 -7.75
C PRO A 154 8.50 -5.74 -7.22
N TRP A 155 8.25 -4.52 -7.72
CA TRP A 155 7.08 -3.73 -7.34
C TRP A 155 5.77 -4.32 -7.84
N ALA A 156 5.82 -5.17 -8.86
CA ALA A 156 4.68 -5.90 -9.40
C ALA A 156 4.35 -7.19 -8.63
N ALA A 157 5.06 -7.51 -7.54
CA ALA A 157 4.86 -8.72 -6.74
C ALA A 157 3.40 -9.00 -6.35
N PRO A 158 2.55 -8.00 -6.01
CA PRO A 158 1.15 -8.23 -5.69
C PRO A 158 0.30 -8.85 -6.81
N ILE A 159 0.75 -8.81 -8.07
CA ILE A 159 0.07 -9.49 -9.17
C ILE A 159 0.00 -11.00 -8.93
N LEU A 160 1.04 -11.60 -8.30
CA LEU A 160 1.08 -13.04 -8.03
C LEU A 160 -0.10 -13.51 -7.16
N PRO A 161 -0.31 -12.98 -5.93
CA PRO A 161 -1.46 -13.39 -5.13
C PRO A 161 -2.81 -13.01 -5.76
N MET A 162 -2.90 -11.89 -6.49
CA MET A 162 -4.14 -11.54 -7.22
C MET A 162 -4.50 -12.55 -8.31
N LEU A 163 -3.51 -13.04 -9.06
CA LEU A 163 -3.72 -14.06 -10.09
C LEU A 163 -4.11 -15.40 -9.46
N ILE A 164 -3.41 -15.82 -8.40
CA ILE A 164 -3.74 -17.05 -7.66
C ILE A 164 -5.18 -16.98 -7.14
N TRP A 165 -5.57 -15.86 -6.55
CA TRP A 165 -6.93 -15.63 -6.07
C TRP A 165 -7.97 -15.71 -7.20
N ARG A 166 -7.70 -15.07 -8.36
CA ARG A 166 -8.59 -15.15 -9.52
C ARG A 166 -8.79 -16.59 -10.01
N VAL A 167 -7.73 -17.38 -10.07
CA VAL A 167 -7.79 -18.77 -10.57
C VAL A 167 -8.53 -19.67 -9.59
N THR A 168 -8.40 -19.45 -8.28
CA THR A 168 -8.90 -20.38 -7.26
C THR A 168 -10.33 -20.11 -6.80
N LYS A 169 -10.81 -18.86 -6.82
CA LYS A 169 -12.05 -18.47 -6.10
C LYS A 169 -13.09 -17.69 -6.92
N GLY A 170 -12.92 -17.43 -8.24
CA GLY A 170 -14.04 -16.87 -9.02
C GLY A 170 -13.77 -16.13 -10.33
N GLY A 171 -12.54 -16.07 -10.84
CA GLY A 171 -12.25 -15.40 -12.12
C GLY A 171 -12.78 -16.12 -13.36
N GLY A 172 -12.98 -17.44 -13.29
CA GLY A 172 -13.51 -18.26 -14.40
C GLY A 172 -15.03 -18.17 -14.59
N VAL A 173 -15.78 -17.81 -13.56
CA VAL A 173 -17.26 -17.80 -13.59
C VAL A 173 -17.80 -16.56 -14.32
N LEU A 174 -17.09 -15.42 -14.26
CA LEU A 174 -17.49 -14.22 -15.00
C LEU A 174 -17.24 -14.37 -16.52
N ALA A 175 -16.16 -15.03 -16.96
CA ALA A 175 -15.90 -15.24 -18.39
C ALA A 175 -16.95 -16.17 -19.04
N GLN A 176 -17.45 -17.17 -18.32
CA GLN A 176 -18.49 -18.08 -18.79
C GLN A 176 -19.85 -17.40 -19.03
N ASN A 177 -20.13 -16.28 -18.35
CA ASN A 177 -21.39 -15.55 -18.48
C ASN A 177 -21.34 -14.38 -19.49
N TRP A 178 -20.15 -14.05 -20.02
CA TRP A 178 -19.96 -12.92 -20.94
C TRP A 178 -19.80 -13.35 -22.40
N TRP A 179 -19.51 -14.63 -22.63
CA TRP A 179 -19.47 -15.20 -23.97
C TRP A 179 -20.66 -16.14 -24.15
N PRO A 180 -21.74 -15.73 -24.83
CA PRO A 180 -22.77 -16.69 -25.23
C PRO A 180 -22.10 -17.70 -26.18
N MET A 181 -21.92 -18.93 -25.72
CA MET A 181 -21.92 -20.08 -26.61
C MET A 181 -23.35 -20.42 -26.97
#